data_AF-A0A2N6AN96-F1
#
_entry.id   AF-A0A2N6AN96-F1
#
_cell.length_a   1.000
_cell.length_b   1.000
_cell.length_c   1.000
_cell.angle_alpha   90.00
_cell.angle_beta   90.00
_cell.angle_gamma   90.00
#
_symmetry.space_group_name_H-M   'P 1'
#
loop_
_entity.id
_entity.type
_entity.pdbx_description
1 polymer ?
#
loop_
_entity_poly.entity_id
_entity_poly.type
_entity_poly.pdbx_seq_one_letter_code
_entity_poly.pdbx_strand_id
1 'polypeptide(L)'
;MLLRFEDHVSGQQQDELLREFDLLSPEEAGNDLTFADAVVANVRKGASDQEVVELLQRLANVPGVRYANPFLEYKDGSFLGIQDRLHVCLNAGSDAASLEGFLREHDAEVVGSDRYTPEIYTLRMLPAARHNAFEFSVLLQESGMVRWAEPDFIRLLTRMSTNDPYTRDQWALNNTGSASQYNGTPGADMEVFPAWGIT
;
A
#
# COMPACT_ATOMS: atom_id res chain seq x y z
N MET A 1 5.98 -2.50 -8.10
CA MET A 1 4.53 -2.81 -8.17
C MET A 1 4.13 -3.62 -6.96
N LEU A 2 2.86 -3.57 -6.58
CA LEU A 2 2.31 -4.34 -5.46
C LEU A 2 1.59 -5.57 -6.00
N LEU A 3 1.95 -6.74 -5.48
CA LEU A 3 1.38 -8.02 -5.87
C LEU A 3 0.79 -8.70 -4.66
N ARG A 4 -0.35 -9.36 -4.83
CA ARG A 4 -0.84 -10.34 -3.87
C ARG A 4 -1.07 -11.64 -4.60
N PHE A 5 -0.58 -12.72 -4.01
CA PHE A 5 -0.85 -14.07 -4.49
C PHE A 5 -2.07 -14.66 -3.77
N GLU A 6 -2.65 -15.68 -4.38
CA GLU A 6 -3.68 -16.49 -3.74
C GLU A 6 -3.08 -17.26 -2.55
N ASP A 7 -3.89 -17.49 -1.50
CA ASP A 7 -3.41 -18.04 -0.22
C ASP A 7 -2.77 -19.44 -0.34
N HIS A 8 -3.02 -20.16 -1.44
CA HIS A 8 -2.48 -21.49 -1.71
C HIS A 8 -1.09 -21.47 -2.41
N VAL A 9 -0.60 -20.31 -2.81
CA VAL A 9 0.70 -20.17 -3.52
C VAL A 9 1.82 -19.96 -2.51
N SER A 10 2.71 -20.95 -2.41
CA SER A 10 3.86 -20.90 -1.50
C SER A 10 4.90 -19.87 -1.94
N GLY A 11 5.70 -19.34 -1.00
CA GLY A 11 6.77 -18.36 -1.32
C GLY A 11 7.75 -18.84 -2.41
N GLN A 12 8.09 -20.13 -2.44
CA GLN A 12 8.92 -20.70 -3.52
C GLN A 12 8.24 -20.57 -4.90
N GLN A 13 6.93 -20.85 -4.98
CA GLN A 13 6.18 -20.71 -6.23
C GLN A 13 6.05 -19.24 -6.64
N GLN A 14 5.92 -18.33 -5.68
CA GLN A 14 5.93 -16.88 -5.93
C GLN A 14 7.27 -16.46 -6.54
N ASP A 15 8.39 -16.85 -5.94
CA ASP A 15 9.73 -16.55 -6.45
C ASP A 15 9.97 -17.12 -7.86
N GLU A 16 9.56 -18.36 -8.10
CA GLU A 16 9.67 -19.01 -9.41
C GLU A 16 8.87 -18.25 -10.47
N LEU A 17 7.63 -17.87 -10.16
CA LEU A 17 6.75 -17.10 -11.05
C LEU A 17 7.34 -15.73 -11.36
N LEU A 18 7.84 -14.99 -10.36
CA LEU A 18 8.40 -13.66 -10.58
C LEU A 18 9.67 -13.68 -11.46
N ARG A 19 10.45 -14.76 -11.39
CA ARG A 19 11.64 -14.95 -12.24
C ARG A 19 11.33 -15.16 -13.73
N GLU A 20 10.10 -15.49 -14.08
CA GLU A 20 9.67 -15.62 -15.49
C GLU A 20 9.54 -14.26 -16.19
N PHE A 21 9.57 -13.16 -15.45
CA PHE A 21 9.39 -11.81 -15.98
C PHE A 21 10.71 -11.04 -16.01
N ASP A 22 11.33 -10.94 -17.19
CA ASP A 22 12.62 -10.22 -17.40
C ASP A 22 12.60 -8.73 -17.02
N LEU A 23 11.41 -8.14 -16.92
CA LEU A 23 11.21 -6.76 -16.49
C LEU A 23 11.23 -6.59 -14.97
N LEU A 24 11.16 -7.68 -14.20
CA LEU A 24 11.29 -7.65 -12.76
C LEU A 24 12.76 -7.82 -12.36
N SER A 25 13.20 -7.05 -11.36
CA SER A 25 14.55 -7.16 -10.81
C SER A 25 14.64 -8.37 -9.88
N PRO A 26 15.46 -9.40 -10.18
CA PRO A 26 15.55 -10.61 -9.36
C PRO A 26 16.26 -10.39 -8.00
N GLU A 27 16.97 -9.27 -7.83
CA GLU A 27 17.86 -9.02 -6.69
C GLU A 27 17.19 -8.27 -5.52
N GLU A 28 15.92 -7.86 -5.65
CA GLU A 28 15.18 -7.11 -4.62
C GLU A 28 13.81 -7.75 -4.30
N ALA A 29 13.64 -9.04 -4.60
CA ALA A 29 12.39 -9.79 -4.40
C ALA A 29 11.99 -10.02 -2.92
N GLY A 30 12.65 -9.35 -1.97
CA GLY A 30 12.56 -9.62 -0.53
C GLY A 30 11.68 -8.67 0.28
N ASN A 31 10.81 -7.88 -0.34
CA ASN A 31 9.94 -6.95 0.39
C ASN A 31 8.55 -7.56 0.59
N ASP A 32 8.52 -8.70 1.28
CA ASP A 32 7.30 -9.35 1.69
C ASP A 32 6.65 -8.51 2.79
N LEU A 33 5.55 -7.84 2.46
CA LEU A 33 4.79 -6.99 3.37
C LEU A 33 3.86 -7.89 4.19
N THR A 34 4.44 -8.60 5.16
CA THR A 34 3.74 -9.55 6.02
C THR A 34 2.49 -8.98 6.70
N PHE A 35 2.43 -7.66 6.93
CA PHE A 35 1.24 -7.01 7.50
C PHE A 35 0.06 -6.88 6.52
N ALA A 36 0.31 -7.01 5.22
CA ALA A 36 -0.67 -6.84 4.14
C ALA A 36 -0.83 -8.09 3.25
N ASP A 37 -0.10 -9.17 3.55
CA ASP A 37 -0.01 -10.38 2.73
C ASP A 37 0.27 -10.05 1.24
N ALA A 38 1.22 -9.16 1.00
CA ALA A 38 1.53 -8.63 -0.32
C ALA A 38 3.04 -8.51 -0.55
N VAL A 39 3.47 -8.65 -1.79
CA VAL A 39 4.87 -8.58 -2.21
C VAL A 39 5.10 -7.31 -3.00
N VAL A 40 6.20 -6.62 -2.72
CA VAL A 40 6.69 -5.54 -3.60
C VAL A 40 7.64 -6.14 -4.62
N ALA A 41 7.23 -6.15 -5.90
CA ALA A 41 8.11 -6.50 -7.00
C ALA A 41 8.68 -5.26 -7.67
N ASN A 42 10.01 -5.15 -7.70
CA ASN A 42 10.70 -4.03 -8.31
C ASN A 42 10.84 -4.22 -9.81
N VAL A 43 10.52 -3.17 -10.56
CA VAL A 43 10.70 -3.14 -12.02
C VAL A 43 12.14 -2.73 -12.31
N ARG A 44 12.74 -3.36 -13.33
CA ARG A 44 14.06 -3.01 -13.83
C ARG A 44 14.13 -1.52 -14.16
N LYS A 45 15.21 -0.87 -13.71
CA LYS A 45 15.48 0.53 -14.00
C LYS A 45 15.45 0.81 -15.51
N GLY A 46 14.75 1.87 -15.91
CA GLY A 46 14.65 2.30 -17.30
C GLY A 46 13.52 1.65 -18.10
N ALA A 47 12.67 0.82 -17.47
CA ALA A 47 11.40 0.42 -18.07
C ALA A 47 10.51 1.65 -18.29
N SER A 48 9.85 1.70 -19.44
CA SER A 48 8.85 2.71 -19.79
C SER A 48 7.51 2.43 -19.11
N ASP A 49 6.69 3.46 -18.93
CA ASP A 49 5.34 3.33 -18.36
C ASP A 49 4.49 2.30 -19.11
N GLN A 50 4.62 2.24 -20.44
CA GLN A 50 3.91 1.27 -21.27
C GLN A 50 4.32 -0.17 -20.96
N GLU A 51 5.62 -0.43 -20.80
CA GLU A 51 6.13 -1.76 -20.40
C GLU A 51 5.62 -2.15 -19.01
N VAL A 52 5.51 -1.19 -18.09
CA VAL A 52 4.96 -1.45 -16.75
C VAL A 52 3.47 -1.79 -16.81
N VAL A 53 2.69 -1.04 -17.60
CA VAL A 53 1.26 -1.31 -17.80
C VAL A 53 1.04 -2.70 -18.40
N GLU A 54 1.80 -3.07 -19.44
CA GLU A 54 1.72 -4.40 -20.05
C GLU A 54 2.12 -5.51 -19.07
N LEU A 55 3.14 -5.27 -18.24
CA LEU A 55 3.56 -6.21 -17.21
C LEU A 55 2.48 -6.41 -16.15
N LEU A 56 1.85 -5.34 -15.67
CA LEU A 56 0.72 -5.42 -14.72
C LEU A 56 -0.44 -6.24 -15.30
N GLN A 57 -0.80 -5.99 -16.56
CA GLN A 57 -1.84 -6.75 -17.26
C GLN A 57 -1.48 -8.23 -17.38
N ARG A 58 -0.22 -8.56 -17.72
CA ARG A 58 0.23 -9.94 -17.79
C ARG A 58 0.17 -10.63 -16.43
N LEU A 59 0.69 -9.99 -15.39
CA LEU A 59 0.72 -10.52 -14.02
C LEU A 59 -0.68 -10.75 -13.46
N ALA A 60 -1.62 -9.82 -13.70
CA ALA A 60 -3.01 -9.98 -13.27
C ALA A 60 -3.72 -11.20 -13.90
N ASN A 61 -3.21 -11.71 -15.03
CA ASN A 61 -3.74 -12.90 -15.70
C ASN A 61 -2.97 -14.19 -15.36
N VAL A 62 -1.94 -14.13 -14.50
CA VAL A 62 -1.20 -15.33 -14.10
C VAL A 62 -2.00 -16.12 -13.05
N PRO A 63 -2.23 -17.43 -13.25
CA PRO A 63 -2.87 -18.26 -12.25
C PRO A 63 -2.12 -18.20 -10.91
N GLY A 64 -2.84 -17.91 -9.83
CA GLY A 64 -2.27 -17.77 -8.49
C GLY A 64 -1.87 -16.34 -8.12
N VAL A 65 -1.94 -15.38 -9.05
CA VAL A 65 -1.89 -13.95 -8.73
C VAL A 65 -3.31 -13.45 -8.50
N ARG A 66 -3.56 -12.91 -7.31
CA ARG A 66 -4.86 -12.33 -6.94
C ARG A 66 -5.04 -10.93 -7.52
N TYR A 67 -4.00 -10.10 -7.40
CA TYR A 67 -3.94 -8.79 -8.06
C TYR A 67 -2.50 -8.35 -8.31
N ALA A 68 -2.34 -7.49 -9.31
CA ALA A 68 -1.09 -6.81 -9.63
C ALA A 68 -1.41 -5.33 -9.88
N ASN A 69 -0.95 -4.45 -8.98
CA ASN A 69 -1.28 -3.03 -9.00
C ASN A 69 -0.02 -2.14 -9.03
N PRO A 70 -0.11 -0.94 -9.63
CA PRO A 70 1.00 -0.01 -9.63
C PRO A 70 1.24 0.60 -8.24
N PHE A 71 2.44 1.13 -8.07
CA PHE A 71 2.69 2.14 -7.05
C PHE A 71 2.51 3.52 -7.67
N LEU A 72 1.85 4.41 -6.95
CA LEU A 72 1.79 5.82 -7.26
C LEU A 72 2.91 6.55 -6.51
N GLU A 73 3.41 7.64 -7.08
CA GLU A 73 4.37 8.52 -6.38
C GLU A 73 3.62 9.72 -5.79
N TYR A 74 3.79 9.94 -4.50
CA TYR A 74 3.25 11.12 -3.82
C TYR A 74 4.19 12.32 -3.95
N LYS A 75 3.69 13.53 -3.66
CA LYS A 75 4.44 14.79 -3.84
C LYS A 75 5.78 14.85 -3.08
N ASP A 76 5.95 14.05 -2.04
CA ASP A 76 7.16 13.96 -1.23
C ASP A 76 8.11 12.82 -1.66
N GLY A 77 7.82 12.16 -2.79
CA GLY A 77 8.60 11.04 -3.32
C GLY A 77 8.32 9.69 -2.64
N SER A 78 7.39 9.63 -1.67
CA SER A 78 6.95 8.35 -1.11
C SER A 78 6.05 7.59 -2.08
N PHE A 79 6.15 6.26 -2.06
CA PHE A 79 5.37 5.39 -2.93
C PHE A 79 4.11 4.88 -2.22
N LEU A 80 2.99 4.88 -2.94
CA LEU A 80 1.67 4.40 -2.50
C LEU A 80 1.24 3.20 -3.34
N GLY A 81 1.27 2.00 -2.77
CA GLY A 81 0.85 0.77 -3.42
C GLY A 81 -0.66 0.61 -3.30
N ILE A 82 -1.35 0.47 -4.43
CA ILE A 82 -2.81 0.30 -4.46
C ILE A 82 -3.16 -1.13 -4.08
N GLN A 83 -3.94 -1.33 -3.01
CA GLN A 83 -4.50 -2.64 -2.67
C GLN A 83 -5.78 -2.94 -3.49
N ASP A 84 -6.39 -4.11 -3.29
CA ASP A 84 -7.69 -4.47 -3.87
C ASP A 84 -8.89 -3.92 -3.07
N ARG A 85 -8.65 -3.13 -2.01
CA ARG A 85 -9.70 -2.62 -1.11
C ARG A 85 -9.86 -1.11 -1.16
N LEU A 86 -11.05 -0.67 -0.81
CA LEU A 86 -11.38 0.73 -0.58
C LEU A 86 -12.44 0.87 0.50
N HIS A 87 -12.48 2.03 1.13
CA HIS A 87 -13.49 2.40 2.11
C HIS A 87 -14.42 3.45 1.51
N VAL A 88 -15.71 3.31 1.76
CA VAL A 88 -16.71 4.27 1.29
C VAL A 88 -17.64 4.64 2.40
N CYS A 89 -18.17 5.86 2.36
CA CYS A 89 -19.28 6.24 3.20
C CYS A 89 -20.48 6.65 2.36
N LEU A 90 -21.61 5.99 2.55
CA LEU A 90 -22.83 6.28 1.79
C LEU A 90 -23.40 7.67 2.11
N ASN A 91 -24.06 8.27 1.10
CA ASN A 91 -24.92 9.42 1.30
C ASN A 91 -26.21 9.02 2.05
N ALA A 92 -26.80 9.95 2.80
CA ALA A 92 -27.98 9.70 3.63
C ALA A 92 -29.23 9.23 2.84
N GLY A 93 -29.25 9.39 1.52
CA GLY A 93 -30.32 8.94 0.62
C GLY A 93 -29.94 7.73 -0.25
N SER A 94 -28.72 7.21 -0.11
CA SER A 94 -28.27 6.01 -0.82
C SER A 94 -28.48 4.80 0.06
N ASP A 95 -29.09 3.75 -0.49
CA ASP A 95 -29.32 2.50 0.22
C ASP A 95 -28.27 1.44 -0.16
N ALA A 96 -28.13 0.44 0.72
CA ALA A 96 -27.19 -0.66 0.50
C ALA A 96 -27.51 -1.48 -0.76
N ALA A 97 -28.80 -1.58 -1.13
CA ALA A 97 -29.22 -2.34 -2.30
C ALA A 97 -28.73 -1.71 -3.61
N SER A 98 -28.79 -0.38 -3.70
CA SER A 98 -28.26 0.37 -4.85
C SER A 98 -26.75 0.23 -4.93
N LEU A 99 -26.05 0.32 -3.79
CA LEU A 99 -24.61 0.09 -3.72
C LEU A 99 -24.27 -1.31 -4.23
N GLU A 100 -24.90 -2.36 -3.71
CA GLU A 100 -24.66 -3.74 -4.15
C GLU A 100 -24.94 -3.96 -5.64
N GLY A 101 -25.94 -3.27 -6.21
CA GLY A 101 -26.19 -3.26 -7.64
C GLY A 101 -24.98 -2.72 -8.42
N PHE A 102 -24.51 -1.54 -8.03
CA PHE A 102 -23.33 -0.89 -8.62
C PHE A 102 -22.08 -1.75 -8.48
N LEU A 103 -21.84 -2.35 -7.30
CA LEU A 103 -20.69 -3.22 -7.06
C LEU A 103 -20.69 -4.44 -7.99
N ARG A 104 -21.86 -5.08 -8.20
CA ARG A 104 -22.00 -6.23 -9.10
C ARG A 104 -21.69 -5.89 -10.57
N GLU A 105 -22.02 -4.68 -11.02
CA GLU A 105 -21.72 -4.22 -12.39
C GLU A 105 -20.23 -3.96 -12.62
N HIS A 106 -19.47 -3.76 -11.53
CA HIS A 106 -18.06 -3.41 -11.56
C HIS A 106 -17.14 -4.48 -10.94
N ASP A 107 -17.65 -5.71 -10.80
CA ASP A 107 -16.92 -6.84 -10.22
C ASP A 107 -16.29 -6.50 -8.86
N ALA A 108 -17.09 -5.90 -7.97
CA ALA A 108 -16.71 -5.56 -6.61
C ALA A 108 -17.66 -6.20 -5.59
N GLU A 109 -17.20 -6.34 -4.35
CA GLU A 109 -17.96 -6.92 -3.24
C GLU A 109 -17.85 -6.09 -1.96
N VAL A 110 -18.83 -6.22 -1.08
CA VAL A 110 -18.76 -5.71 0.30
C VAL A 110 -18.04 -6.75 1.16
N VAL A 111 -16.94 -6.34 1.80
CA VAL A 111 -16.16 -7.20 2.72
C VAL A 111 -16.63 -7.02 4.16
N GLY A 112 -17.15 -5.85 4.49
CA GLY A 112 -17.68 -5.54 5.80
C GLY A 112 -18.14 -4.10 5.94
N SER A 113 -18.66 -3.78 7.12
CA SER A 113 -19.02 -2.42 7.51
C SER A 113 -18.30 -2.03 8.79
N ASP A 114 -18.06 -0.74 8.99
CA ASP A 114 -17.51 -0.25 10.24
C ASP A 114 -18.50 -0.50 11.39
N ARG A 115 -17.96 -0.91 12.54
CA ARG A 115 -18.78 -1.28 13.70
C ARG A 115 -19.44 -0.07 14.36
N TYR A 116 -18.81 1.09 14.29
CA TYR A 116 -19.24 2.30 15.01
C TYR A 116 -19.97 3.28 14.09
N THR A 117 -19.74 3.18 12.78
CA THR A 117 -20.32 4.02 11.74
C THR A 117 -20.88 3.13 10.62
N PRO A 118 -22.11 2.61 10.77
CA PRO A 118 -22.69 1.62 9.83
C PRO A 118 -22.82 2.11 8.38
N GLU A 119 -22.71 3.41 8.13
CA GLU A 119 -22.68 4.00 6.79
C GLU A 119 -21.33 3.83 6.09
N ILE A 120 -20.29 3.40 6.80
CA ILE A 120 -18.96 3.11 6.26
C ILE A 120 -18.85 1.64 5.89
N TYR A 121 -18.49 1.37 4.65
CA TYR A 121 -18.31 0.03 4.10
C TYR A 121 -16.86 -0.15 3.65
N THR A 122 -16.32 -1.34 3.88
CA THR A 122 -15.11 -1.80 3.22
C THR A 122 -15.52 -2.63 2.01
N LEU A 123 -15.04 -2.20 0.85
CA LEU A 123 -15.26 -2.83 -0.42
C LEU A 123 -13.99 -3.50 -0.90
N ARG A 124 -14.13 -4.44 -1.84
CA ARG A 124 -13.01 -5.09 -2.50
C ARG A 124 -13.30 -5.32 -3.98
N MET A 125 -12.30 -5.08 -4.82
CA MET A 125 -12.31 -5.43 -6.24
C MET A 125 -12.03 -6.91 -6.41
N LEU A 126 -12.83 -7.58 -7.23
CA LEU A 126 -12.60 -8.98 -7.60
C LEU A 126 -11.51 -9.05 -8.68
N PRO A 127 -10.81 -10.20 -8.83
CA PRO A 127 -9.72 -10.34 -9.81
C PRO A 127 -10.13 -10.06 -11.27
N ALA A 128 -11.41 -10.26 -11.62
CA ALA A 128 -11.94 -10.00 -12.95
C ALA A 128 -12.26 -8.51 -13.22
N ALA A 129 -12.16 -7.65 -12.20
CA ALA A 129 -12.55 -6.27 -12.31
C ALA A 129 -11.71 -5.50 -13.33
N ARG A 130 -12.40 -4.66 -14.11
CA ARG A 130 -11.75 -3.77 -15.08
C ARG A 130 -10.91 -2.67 -14.42
N HIS A 131 -11.24 -2.32 -13.18
CA HIS A 131 -10.64 -1.20 -12.46
C HIS A 131 -9.95 -1.70 -11.19
N ASN A 132 -8.82 -1.09 -10.84
CA ASN A 132 -8.26 -1.23 -9.51
C ASN A 132 -9.05 -0.40 -8.49
N ALA A 133 -8.79 -0.60 -7.19
CA ALA A 133 -9.53 0.07 -6.12
C ALA A 133 -9.45 1.61 -6.17
N PHE A 134 -8.34 2.16 -6.68
CA PHE A 134 -8.17 3.61 -6.83
C PHE A 134 -9.02 4.19 -7.96
N GLU A 135 -9.00 3.55 -9.14
CA GLU A 135 -9.87 3.97 -10.25
C GLU A 135 -11.35 3.81 -9.88
N PHE A 136 -11.68 2.73 -9.18
CA PHE A 136 -13.05 2.48 -8.75
C PHE A 136 -13.51 3.48 -7.68
N SER A 137 -12.63 3.96 -6.80
CA SER A 137 -12.99 4.99 -5.82
C SER A 137 -13.39 6.30 -6.51
N VAL A 138 -12.72 6.65 -7.61
CA VAL A 138 -13.10 7.81 -8.44
C VAL A 138 -14.48 7.61 -9.07
N LEU A 139 -14.74 6.44 -9.67
CA LEU A 139 -16.05 6.14 -10.26
C LEU A 139 -17.19 6.19 -9.24
N LEU A 140 -16.96 5.64 -8.03
CA LEU A 140 -17.92 5.72 -6.94
C LEU A 140 -18.16 7.16 -6.50
N GLN A 141 -17.12 7.97 -6.38
CA GLN A 141 -17.26 9.38 -6.02
C GLN A 141 -18.09 10.14 -7.08
N GLU A 142 -17.83 9.88 -8.36
CA GLU A 142 -18.54 10.49 -9.50
C GLU A 142 -20.00 10.03 -9.63
N SER A 143 -20.34 8.83 -9.13
CA SER A 143 -21.71 8.33 -9.10
C SER A 143 -22.66 9.16 -8.24
N GLY A 144 -22.13 9.92 -7.27
CA GLY A 144 -22.91 10.66 -6.28
C GLY A 144 -23.57 9.79 -5.19
N MET A 145 -23.29 8.48 -5.12
CA MET A 145 -23.84 7.58 -4.11
C MET A 145 -23.13 7.67 -2.75
N VAL A 146 -21.89 8.17 -2.75
CA VAL A 146 -21.01 8.23 -1.58
C VAL A 146 -20.69 9.66 -1.19
N ARG A 147 -20.50 9.90 0.10
CA ARG A 147 -19.91 11.13 0.64
C ARG A 147 -18.42 11.20 0.30
N TRP A 148 -17.74 10.08 0.46
CA TRP A 148 -16.33 9.89 0.14
C TRP A 148 -16.07 8.43 -0.23
N ALA A 149 -15.05 8.21 -1.07
CA ALA A 149 -14.51 6.90 -1.41
C ALA A 149 -12.98 6.98 -1.42
N GLU A 150 -12.34 6.25 -0.49
CA GLU A 150 -10.91 6.29 -0.25
C GLU A 150 -10.29 4.90 -0.47
N PRO A 151 -9.37 4.75 -1.43
CA PRO A 151 -8.66 3.50 -1.65
C PRO A 151 -7.70 3.18 -0.49
N ASP A 152 -7.54 1.89 -0.21
CA ASP A 152 -6.60 1.40 0.79
C ASP A 152 -5.20 1.32 0.18
N PHE A 153 -4.29 2.18 0.64
CA PHE A 153 -2.92 2.25 0.15
C PHE A 153 -1.92 1.69 1.16
N ILE A 154 -0.90 1.00 0.64
CA ILE A 154 0.33 0.76 1.39
C ILE A 154 1.31 1.87 1.07
N ARG A 155 1.68 2.66 2.08
CA ARG A 155 2.68 3.70 1.94
C ARG A 155 4.07 3.20 2.31
N LEU A 156 4.99 3.20 1.35
CA LEU A 156 6.41 2.97 1.60
C LEU A 156 7.03 4.26 2.11
N LEU A 157 7.27 4.30 3.41
CA LEU A 157 7.92 5.44 4.05
C LEU A 157 9.42 5.41 3.74
N THR A 158 9.95 6.54 3.29
CA THR A 158 11.39 6.76 3.33
C THR A 158 11.86 6.68 4.77
N ARG A 159 13.09 6.20 5.00
CA ARG A 159 13.68 6.12 6.35
C ARG A 159 13.43 7.42 7.10
N MET A 160 12.79 7.29 8.25
CA MET A 160 12.37 8.40 9.07
C MET A 160 13.62 9.14 9.54
N SER A 161 13.79 10.37 9.06
CA SER A 161 14.51 11.38 9.80
C SER A 161 13.48 12.38 10.32
N THR A 162 13.76 12.97 11.46
CA THR A 162 12.96 14.07 11.97
C THR A 162 13.53 15.38 11.44
N ASN A 163 12.68 16.27 10.94
CA ASN A 163 13.04 17.64 10.61
C ASN A 163 12.77 18.60 11.79
N ASP A 164 12.48 18.07 12.99
CA ASP A 164 12.28 18.85 14.21
C ASP A 164 13.58 19.59 14.57
N PRO A 165 13.60 20.94 14.54
CA PRO A 165 14.77 21.73 14.90
C PRO A 165 15.26 21.49 16.34
N TYR A 166 14.40 20.99 17.23
CA TYR A 166 14.68 20.71 18.63
C TYR A 166 15.10 19.26 18.88
N THR A 167 15.30 18.44 17.84
CA THR A 167 15.79 17.06 17.98
C THR A 167 17.07 16.96 18.82
N ARG A 168 17.96 17.95 18.72
CA ARG A 168 19.19 18.04 19.54
C ARG A 168 18.93 18.25 21.03
N ASP A 169 17.76 18.80 21.38
CA ASP A 169 17.35 19.07 22.75
C ASP A 169 16.57 17.89 23.35
N GLN A 170 16.17 16.92 22.52
CA GLN A 170 15.54 15.68 22.95
C GLN A 170 16.58 14.69 23.48
N TRP A 171 16.98 14.85 24.74
CA TRP A 171 17.98 14.01 25.42
C TRP A 171 17.73 12.50 25.26
N ALA A 172 16.46 12.07 25.28
CA ALA A 172 16.11 10.66 25.18
C ALA A 172 16.31 10.04 23.79
N LEU A 173 16.50 10.86 22.75
CA LEU A 173 16.75 10.41 21.37
C LEU A 173 18.19 10.66 20.91
N ASN A 174 18.83 11.71 21.42
CA ASN A 174 20.18 12.14 21.01
C ASN A 174 20.95 12.76 22.19
N ASN A 175 21.46 11.92 23.07
CA ASN A 175 22.29 12.36 24.19
C ASN A 175 23.77 12.47 23.82
N THR A 176 24.25 13.69 23.73
CA THR A 176 25.67 13.97 23.48
C THR A 176 26.45 14.26 24.76
N GLY A 177 25.81 14.14 25.93
CA GLY A 177 26.36 14.58 27.23
C GLY A 177 26.70 16.06 27.29
N SER A 178 26.05 16.90 26.47
CA SER A 178 26.34 18.34 26.43
C SER A 178 25.87 19.08 27.69
N ALA A 179 26.42 20.27 27.94
CA ALA A 179 26.01 21.12 29.07
C ALA A 179 24.53 21.56 28.95
N SER A 180 24.03 21.77 27.73
CA SER A 180 22.60 22.00 27.44
C SER A 180 21.71 20.82 27.82
N GLN A 181 22.30 19.64 27.94
CA GLN A 181 21.67 18.38 28.37
C GLN A 181 22.07 17.99 29.80
N TYR A 182 22.50 18.96 30.62
CA TYR A 182 22.89 18.77 32.02
C TYR A 182 24.07 17.81 32.26
N ASN A 183 24.95 17.64 31.27
CA ASN A 183 26.17 16.83 31.36
C ASN A 183 25.92 15.35 31.74
N GLY A 184 24.86 14.74 31.19
CA GLY A 184 24.62 13.30 31.32
C GLY A 184 25.72 12.45 30.66
N THR A 185 25.75 11.15 30.95
CA THR A 185 26.64 10.20 30.27
C THR A 185 26.19 10.03 28.82
N PRO A 186 27.00 10.37 27.79
CA PRO A 186 26.63 10.18 26.39
C PRO A 186 26.24 8.72 26.09
N GLY A 187 25.16 8.52 25.33
CA GLY A 187 24.67 7.19 24.92
C GLY A 187 24.03 6.34 26.03
N ALA A 188 23.69 6.92 27.19
CA ALA A 188 23.01 6.21 28.28
C ALA A 188 21.47 6.07 28.08
N ASP A 189 20.95 6.67 27.02
CA ASP A 189 19.57 6.72 26.56
C ASP A 189 19.32 5.73 25.41
N MET A 190 18.28 5.97 24.60
CA MET A 190 17.91 5.07 23.50
C MET A 190 18.79 5.30 22.26
N GLU A 191 19.27 4.21 21.66
CA GLU A 191 20.06 4.24 20.42
C GLU A 191 19.17 4.45 19.17
N VAL A 192 18.42 5.55 19.12
CA VAL A 192 17.38 5.78 18.10
C VAL A 192 17.97 6.04 16.72
N PHE A 193 18.89 6.99 16.58
CA PHE A 193 19.49 7.32 15.27
C PHE A 193 20.35 6.19 14.71
N PRO A 194 21.19 5.50 15.52
CA PRO A 194 21.89 4.32 15.05
C PRO A 194 20.94 3.20 14.63
N ALA A 195 19.84 2.96 15.38
CA ALA A 195 18.84 1.97 14.99
C ALA A 195 18.19 2.29 13.64
N TRP A 196 17.89 3.56 13.35
CA TRP A 196 17.38 3.98 12.04
C TRP A 196 18.42 3.83 10.91
N GLY A 197 19.71 3.73 11.25
CA GLY A 197 20.82 3.55 10.31
C GLY A 197 21.10 2.09 9.93
N ILE A 198 20.55 1.10 10.65
CA ILE A 198 20.78 -0.32 10.36
C ILE A 198 20.07 -0.70 9.04
N THR A 199 20.81 -1.36 8.15
CA THR A 199 20.37 -1.89 6.84
C THR A 199 20.23 -3.40 6.89
#